data_AF-A0A6V7IBG4-F1
#
_entry.id   AF-A0A6V7IBG4-F1
#
_cell.length_a   1.000
_cell.length_b   1.000
_cell.length_c   1.000
_cell.angle_alpha   90.00
_cell.angle_beta   90.00
_cell.angle_gamma   90.00
#
_symmetry.space_group_name_H-M   'P 1'
#
loop_
_entity.id
_entity.type
_entity.pdbx_description
1 polymer ?
#
loop_
_entity_poly.entity_id
_entity_poly.type
_entity_poly.pdbx_seq_one_letter_code
_entity_poly.pdbx_strand_id
1 'polypeptide(L)'
;LLRLYEGRQYREAATFLSKLPRYTLTATLPNIPVDLVIETLPRSLALLEALYSRFVEIENVNQNDLSRLLRVDQVLWKIIHLISQNESDTRGLKIWTKLLSTLSKLSPNARALVVNRKKALDSAIEGLGKHGLIPCTLSQSDEQKRTGQSSETHLLPLTSKLKEELECRIDAYKLALHKIENFGKDSSRRSK
;
A
#
# COMPACT_ATOMS: atom_id res chain seq x y z
N LEU A 1 21.13 14.71 -22.79
CA LEU A 1 20.30 13.96 -21.82
C LEU A 1 21.14 13.39 -20.68
N LEU A 2 22.18 12.60 -20.97
CA LEU A 2 23.14 12.08 -19.96
C LEU A 2 23.77 13.16 -19.07
N ARG A 3 24.21 14.30 -19.64
CA ARG A 3 24.77 15.41 -18.85
C ARG A 3 23.76 16.06 -17.88
N LEU A 4 22.49 16.18 -18.27
CA LEU A 4 21.42 16.69 -17.39
C LEU A 4 21.07 15.67 -16.30
N TYR A 5 21.23 14.39 -16.63
CA TYR A 5 21.06 13.27 -15.71
C TYR A 5 22.14 13.27 -14.62
N GLU A 6 23.42 13.41 -15.00
CA GLU A 6 24.55 13.56 -14.07
C GLU A 6 24.38 14.79 -13.16
N GLY A 7 23.86 15.89 -13.72
CA GLY A 7 23.52 17.10 -12.97
C GLY A 7 22.29 16.99 -12.07
N ARG A 8 21.60 15.84 -12.02
CA ARG A 8 20.31 15.63 -11.31
C ARG A 8 19.20 16.62 -11.71
N GLN A 9 19.31 17.22 -12.89
CA GLN A 9 18.36 18.18 -13.44
C GLN A 9 17.20 17.45 -14.13
N TYR A 10 16.47 16.61 -13.38
CA TYR A 10 15.44 15.72 -13.96
C TYR A 10 14.29 16.46 -14.64
N ARG A 11 13.92 17.65 -14.15
CA ARG A 11 12.85 18.46 -14.74
C ARG A 11 13.27 19.08 -16.08
N GLU A 12 14.53 19.50 -16.20
CA GLU A 12 15.08 20.03 -17.45
C GLU A 12 15.34 18.90 -18.46
N ALA A 13 15.77 17.74 -17.97
CA ALA A 13 15.85 16.54 -18.79
C ALA A 13 14.48 16.14 -19.34
N ALA A 14 13.42 16.26 -18.54
CA ALA A 14 12.04 15.99 -18.98
C ALA A 14 11.56 16.95 -20.08
N THR A 15 11.83 18.26 -19.93
CA THR A 15 11.46 19.26 -20.94
C THR A 15 12.29 19.14 -22.22
N PHE A 16 13.54 18.68 -22.11
CA PHE A 16 14.35 18.35 -23.27
C PHE A 16 13.81 17.10 -23.98
N LEU A 17 13.49 16.05 -23.22
CA LEU A 17 12.97 14.78 -23.75
C LEU A 17 11.63 14.97 -24.49
N SER A 18 10.74 15.82 -23.98
CA SER A 18 9.47 16.11 -24.64
C SER A 18 9.62 16.82 -25.99
N LYS A 19 10.72 17.55 -26.21
CA LYS A 19 11.04 18.25 -27.46
C LYS A 19 11.82 17.40 -28.47
N LEU A 20 12.35 16.24 -28.05
CA LEU A 20 13.17 15.41 -28.94
C LEU A 20 12.34 14.78 -30.07
N PRO A 21 12.84 14.76 -31.32
CA PRO A 21 12.21 14.05 -32.41
C PRO A 21 12.06 12.55 -32.12
N ARG A 22 11.00 11.92 -32.67
CA ARG A 22 10.69 10.50 -32.45
C ARG A 22 11.85 9.59 -32.86
N TYR A 23 12.50 9.87 -33.99
CA TYR A 23 13.62 9.07 -34.48
C TYR A 23 14.83 9.10 -33.52
N THR A 24 15.11 10.25 -32.90
CA THR A 24 16.21 10.38 -31.93
C THR A 24 15.88 9.64 -30.64
N LEU A 25 14.60 9.65 -30.26
CA LEU A 25 14.12 9.00 -29.05
C LEU A 25 14.25 7.47 -29.16
N THR A 26 13.84 6.87 -30.29
CA THR A 26 14.01 5.43 -30.52
C THR A 26 15.49 5.02 -30.59
N ALA A 27 16.35 5.84 -31.21
CA ALA A 27 17.78 5.56 -31.28
C ALA A 27 18.49 5.68 -29.92
N THR A 28 18.02 6.57 -29.04
CA THR A 28 18.61 6.78 -27.72
C THR A 28 18.07 5.85 -26.64
N LEU A 29 16.91 5.23 -26.87
CA LEU A 29 16.23 4.31 -25.95
C LEU A 29 17.15 3.26 -25.29
N PRO A 30 18.00 2.50 -26.00
CA PRO A 30 18.88 1.49 -25.36
C PRO A 30 19.97 2.11 -24.48
N ASN A 31 20.28 3.40 -24.66
CA ASN A 31 21.31 4.11 -23.91
C ASN A 31 20.77 4.81 -22.66
N ILE A 32 19.45 4.74 -22.40
CA ILE A 32 18.85 5.39 -21.23
C ILE A 32 18.97 4.43 -20.04
N PRO A 33 19.65 4.83 -18.94
CA PRO A 33 19.76 4.02 -17.73
C PRO A 33 18.44 4.08 -16.94
N VAL A 34 17.42 3.36 -17.39
CA VAL A 34 16.08 3.36 -16.79
C VAL A 34 16.16 3.01 -15.29
N ASP A 35 16.97 2.02 -14.92
CA ASP A 35 17.13 1.55 -13.53
C ASP A 35 17.48 2.67 -12.56
N LEU A 36 18.44 3.50 -12.94
CA LEU A 36 18.92 4.58 -12.10
C LEU A 36 17.87 5.72 -12.03
N VAL A 37 17.05 5.88 -13.07
CA VAL A 37 15.87 6.77 -13.04
C VAL A 37 14.83 6.24 -12.03
N ILE A 38 14.62 4.92 -11.95
CA ILE A 38 13.70 4.28 -11.00
C ILE A 38 14.21 4.42 -9.56
N GLU A 39 15.50 4.18 -9.33
CA GLU A 39 16.11 4.28 -7.99
C GLU A 39 16.04 5.68 -7.39
N THR A 40 16.08 6.70 -8.25
CA THR A 40 16.08 8.11 -7.83
C THR A 40 14.69 8.69 -7.57
N LEU A 41 13.63 7.88 -7.72
CA LEU A 41 12.27 8.26 -7.34
C LEU A 41 12.22 8.64 -5.84
N PRO A 42 11.47 9.71 -5.48
CA PRO A 42 10.49 10.44 -6.29
C PRO A 42 11.05 11.60 -7.14
N ARG A 43 12.34 11.95 -7.02
CA ARG A 43 12.92 13.15 -7.66
C ARG A 43 12.93 13.09 -9.19
N SER A 44 13.03 11.90 -9.74
CA SER A 44 13.04 11.62 -11.18
C SER A 44 11.65 11.52 -11.82
N LEU A 45 10.57 11.73 -11.07
CA LEU A 45 9.20 11.54 -11.52
C LEU A 45 8.90 12.23 -12.86
N ALA A 46 9.22 13.53 -12.96
CA ALA A 46 8.90 14.32 -14.15
C ALA A 46 9.60 13.78 -15.41
N LEU A 47 10.80 13.24 -15.26
CA LEU A 47 11.55 12.63 -16.36
C LEU A 47 10.89 11.32 -16.79
N LEU A 48 10.53 10.47 -15.83
CA LEU A 48 9.89 9.18 -16.10
C LEU A 48 8.51 9.36 -16.74
N GLU A 49 7.74 10.35 -16.30
CA GLU A 49 6.47 10.73 -16.92
C GLU A 49 6.63 11.15 -18.38
N ALA A 50 7.55 12.09 -18.65
CA ALA A 50 7.82 12.57 -20.00
C ALA A 50 8.30 11.44 -20.91
N LEU A 51 9.07 10.51 -20.35
CA LEU A 51 9.61 9.36 -21.05
C LEU A 51 8.49 8.40 -21.44
N TYR A 52 7.66 7.97 -20.49
CA TYR A 52 6.56 7.06 -20.77
C TYR A 52 5.48 7.69 -21.66
N SER A 53 5.16 8.98 -21.49
CA SER A 53 4.20 9.64 -22.36
C SER A 53 4.67 9.66 -23.82
N ARG A 54 5.96 9.94 -24.05
CA ARG A 54 6.52 9.95 -25.40
C ARG A 54 6.57 8.57 -26.03
N PHE A 55 6.83 7.52 -25.25
CA PHE A 55 6.84 6.15 -25.76
C PHE A 55 5.45 5.62 -26.10
N VAL A 56 4.40 6.03 -25.39
CA VAL A 56 3.01 5.71 -25.74
C VAL A 56 2.63 6.26 -27.12
N GLU A 57 3.24 7.37 -27.56
CA GLU A 57 3.01 7.96 -28.90
C GLU A 57 3.74 7.22 -30.03
N ILE A 58 4.61 6.25 -29.73
CA ILE A 58 5.38 5.50 -30.74
C ILE A 58 4.60 4.23 -31.11
N GLU A 59 3.80 4.31 -32.17
CA GLU A 59 2.92 3.22 -32.64
C GLU A 59 3.67 2.03 -33.27
N ASN A 60 4.92 2.21 -33.70
CA ASN A 60 5.65 1.22 -34.51
C ASN A 60 6.47 0.20 -33.69
N VAL A 61 6.36 0.18 -32.36
CA VAL A 61 7.13 -0.76 -31.51
C VAL A 61 6.17 -1.68 -30.77
N ASN A 62 6.51 -2.98 -30.75
CA ASN A 62 5.81 -3.98 -29.94
C ASN A 62 5.73 -3.50 -28.49
N GLN A 63 4.51 -3.22 -28.04
CA GLN A 63 4.24 -2.65 -26.72
C GLN A 63 4.77 -3.53 -25.57
N ASN A 64 4.87 -4.84 -25.79
CA ASN A 64 5.37 -5.80 -24.82
C ASN A 64 6.92 -5.79 -24.68
N ASP A 65 7.63 -5.48 -25.76
CA ASP A 65 9.10 -5.36 -25.70
C ASP A 65 9.48 -4.03 -25.04
N LEU A 66 8.72 -2.99 -25.34
CA LEU A 66 8.88 -1.67 -24.76
C LEU A 66 8.54 -1.65 -23.26
N SER A 67 7.50 -2.38 -22.83
CA SER A 67 7.17 -2.51 -21.39
C SER A 67 8.27 -3.21 -20.59
N ARG A 68 8.93 -4.21 -21.17
CA ARG A 68 10.08 -4.90 -20.58
C ARG A 68 11.31 -4.00 -20.52
N LEU A 69 11.64 -3.31 -21.62
CA LEU A 69 12.79 -2.43 -21.69
C LEU A 69 12.68 -1.25 -20.71
N LEU A 70 11.47 -0.72 -20.55
CA LEU A 70 11.17 0.39 -19.63
C LEU A 70 10.90 -0.06 -18.20
N ARG A 71 11.00 -1.37 -17.91
CA ARG A 71 10.82 -1.98 -16.59
C ARG A 71 9.57 -1.48 -15.86
N VAL A 72 8.46 -1.48 -16.58
CA VAL A 72 7.16 -0.99 -16.09
C VAL A 72 6.77 -1.62 -14.75
N ASP A 73 7.02 -2.92 -14.59
CA ASP A 73 6.73 -3.63 -13.34
C ASP A 73 7.56 -3.11 -12.15
N GLN A 74 8.85 -2.82 -12.34
CA GLN A 74 9.70 -2.30 -11.26
C GLN A 74 9.23 -0.92 -10.81
N VAL A 75 8.84 -0.06 -11.76
CA VAL A 75 8.27 1.26 -11.46
C VAL A 75 6.97 1.13 -10.70
N LEU A 76 6.07 0.26 -11.15
CA LEU A 76 4.80 0.03 -10.49
C LEU A 76 4.99 -0.36 -9.01
N TRP A 77 5.87 -1.33 -8.74
CA TRP A 77 6.16 -1.75 -7.37
C TRP A 77 6.84 -0.67 -6.53
N LYS A 78 7.75 0.11 -7.13
CA LYS A 78 8.38 1.25 -6.44
C LYS A 78 7.35 2.31 -6.06
N ILE A 79 6.40 2.63 -6.94
CA ILE A 79 5.31 3.57 -6.67
C ILE A 79 4.42 3.04 -5.55
N ILE A 80 4.01 1.77 -5.61
CA ILE A 80 3.18 1.14 -4.58
C ILE A 80 3.88 1.23 -3.21
N HIS A 81 5.17 0.92 -3.16
CA HIS A 81 5.97 1.02 -1.94
C HIS A 81 6.06 2.46 -1.40
N LEU A 82 6.29 3.45 -2.26
CA LEU A 82 6.36 4.86 -1.86
C LEU A 82 4.99 5.41 -1.39
N ILE A 83 3.89 4.96 -1.99
CA ILE A 83 2.53 5.31 -1.55
C ILE A 83 2.25 4.68 -0.18
N SER A 84 2.62 3.41 0.01
CA SER A 84 2.43 2.71 1.29
C SER A 84 3.18 3.36 2.46
N GLN A 85 4.28 4.06 2.21
CA GLN A 85 5.02 4.78 3.24
C GLN A 85 4.41 6.13 3.60
N ASN A 86 3.54 6.69 2.76
CA ASN A 86 2.97 8.03 2.90
C ASN A 86 1.45 7.97 3.09
N GLU A 87 0.99 7.11 4.01
CA GLU A 87 -0.42 6.80 4.25
C GLU A 87 -1.30 8.04 4.56
N SER A 88 -0.69 9.14 5.03
CA SER A 88 -1.36 10.40 5.38
C SER A 88 -1.37 11.48 4.27
N ASP A 89 -0.67 11.29 3.14
CA ASP A 89 -0.56 12.34 2.10
C ASP A 89 -1.44 12.07 0.87
N THR A 90 -2.69 12.53 0.97
CA THR A 90 -3.65 12.53 -0.16
C THR A 90 -3.19 13.40 -1.35
N ARG A 91 -2.26 14.34 -1.14
CA ARG A 91 -1.69 15.15 -2.24
C ARG A 91 -0.63 14.36 -2.99
N GLY A 92 0.14 13.53 -2.29
CA GLY A 92 1.08 12.56 -2.85
C GLY A 92 0.42 11.62 -3.86
N LEU A 93 -0.77 11.12 -3.56
CA LEU A 93 -1.55 10.27 -4.49
C LEU A 93 -1.80 10.95 -5.84
N LYS A 94 -2.16 12.24 -5.86
CA LYS A 94 -2.43 12.99 -7.10
C LYS A 94 -1.18 13.07 -8.00
N ILE A 95 -0.01 13.21 -7.40
CA ILE A 95 1.28 13.30 -8.10
C ILE A 95 1.54 12.02 -8.90
N TRP A 96 1.17 10.85 -8.37
CA TRP A 96 1.38 9.57 -9.05
C TRP A 96 0.30 9.23 -10.08
N THR A 97 -0.88 9.85 -10.05
CA THR A 97 -2.00 9.51 -10.95
C THR A 97 -1.64 9.67 -12.42
N LYS A 98 -0.88 10.73 -12.75
CA LYS A 98 -0.47 11.00 -14.13
C LYS A 98 0.47 9.92 -14.63
N LEU A 99 1.51 9.59 -13.87
CA LEU A 99 2.42 8.48 -14.19
C LEU A 99 1.67 7.14 -14.27
N LEU A 100 0.75 6.87 -13.35
CA LEU A 100 -0.01 5.61 -13.36
C LEU A 100 -0.94 5.52 -14.58
N SER A 101 -1.49 6.65 -15.03
CA SER A 101 -2.32 6.73 -16.24
C SER A 101 -1.53 6.52 -17.53
N THR A 102 -0.26 6.95 -17.60
CA THR A 102 0.60 6.65 -18.75
C THR A 102 1.08 5.20 -18.69
N LEU A 103 1.33 4.68 -17.49
CA LEU A 103 1.72 3.29 -17.28
C LEU A 103 0.61 2.31 -17.66
N SER A 104 -0.65 2.62 -17.36
CA SER A 104 -1.79 1.76 -17.71
C SER A 104 -1.99 1.66 -19.22
N LYS A 105 -1.71 2.75 -19.96
CA LYS A 105 -1.69 2.73 -21.43
C LYS A 105 -0.55 1.89 -21.96
N LEU A 106 0.60 1.88 -21.27
CA LEU A 106 1.79 1.17 -21.70
C LEU A 106 1.74 -0.33 -21.38
N SER A 107 1.17 -0.70 -20.24
CA SER A 107 0.98 -2.07 -19.79
C SER A 107 -0.45 -2.23 -19.27
N PRO A 108 -1.40 -2.69 -20.12
CA PRO A 108 -2.78 -2.91 -19.68
C PRO A 108 -2.89 -4.02 -18.62
N ASN A 109 -1.92 -4.94 -18.59
CA ASN A 109 -1.85 -6.04 -17.64
C ASN A 109 -1.34 -5.61 -16.25
N ALA A 110 -0.77 -4.41 -16.10
CA ALA A 110 -0.24 -3.92 -14.82
C ALA A 110 -1.28 -3.96 -13.70
N ARG A 111 -2.54 -3.57 -13.99
CA ARG A 111 -3.64 -3.63 -13.01
C ARG A 111 -3.96 -5.06 -12.61
N ALA A 112 -4.02 -5.98 -13.58
CA ALA A 112 -4.30 -7.39 -13.32
C ALA A 112 -3.20 -8.02 -12.47
N LEU A 113 -1.92 -7.69 -12.71
CA LEU A 113 -0.80 -8.14 -11.90
C LEU A 113 -0.92 -7.71 -10.44
N VAL A 114 -1.26 -6.44 -10.19
CA VAL A 114 -1.44 -5.93 -8.82
C VAL A 114 -2.63 -6.60 -8.13
N VAL A 115 -3.77 -6.73 -8.83
CA VAL A 115 -4.96 -7.41 -8.28
C VAL A 115 -4.67 -8.88 -7.98
N ASN A 116 -3.98 -9.58 -8.87
CA ASN A 116 -3.60 -10.98 -8.68
C ASN A 116 -2.62 -11.15 -7.51
N ARG A 117 -1.63 -10.25 -7.36
CA ARG A 117 -0.72 -10.27 -6.21
C ARG A 117 -1.44 -9.95 -4.91
N LYS A 118 -2.36 -8.98 -4.90
CA LYS A 118 -3.22 -8.71 -3.74
C LYS A 118 -4.01 -9.97 -3.38
N LYS A 119 -4.68 -10.59 -4.36
CA LYS A 119 -5.44 -11.82 -4.12
C LYS A 119 -4.57 -12.96 -3.60
N ALA A 120 -3.37 -13.14 -4.15
CA ALA A 120 -2.42 -14.15 -3.68
C ALA A 120 -1.95 -13.88 -2.25
N LEU A 121 -1.72 -12.61 -1.92
CA LEU A 121 -1.41 -12.17 -0.55
C LEU A 121 -2.60 -12.42 0.38
N ASP A 122 -3.80 -12.04 -0.01
CA ASP A 122 -5.04 -12.27 0.75
C ASP A 122 -5.24 -13.77 0.99
N SER A 123 -5.08 -14.61 -0.03
CA SER A 123 -5.17 -16.07 0.12
C SER A 123 -4.04 -16.67 0.97
N ALA A 124 -2.83 -16.11 0.94
CA ALA A 124 -1.74 -16.51 1.83
C ALA A 124 -2.00 -16.08 3.29
N ILE A 125 -2.57 -14.89 3.49
CA ILE A 125 -3.02 -14.40 4.80
C ILE A 125 -4.19 -15.24 5.31
N GLU A 126 -5.14 -15.63 4.47
CA GLU A 126 -6.21 -16.56 4.82
C GLU A 126 -5.66 -17.96 5.15
N GLY A 127 -4.63 -18.41 4.44
CA GLY A 127 -3.89 -19.63 4.74
C GLY A 127 -3.18 -19.57 6.11
N LEU A 128 -2.67 -18.39 6.48
CA LEU A 128 -2.17 -18.11 7.84
C LEU A 128 -3.34 -18.02 8.86
N GLY A 129 -4.48 -17.50 8.42
CA GLY A 129 -5.73 -17.33 9.17
C GLY A 129 -6.46 -18.64 9.47
N LYS A 130 -6.20 -19.74 8.74
CA LYS A 130 -6.66 -21.08 9.15
C LYS A 130 -6.09 -21.50 10.51
N HIS A 131 -5.07 -20.81 11.03
CA HIS A 131 -4.53 -21.05 12.36
C HIS A 131 -4.18 -19.82 13.22
N GLY A 132 -4.43 -18.56 12.81
CA GLY A 132 -3.78 -17.50 13.59
C GLY A 132 -4.16 -16.03 13.50
N LEU A 133 -5.23 -15.57 12.85
CA LEU A 133 -5.64 -14.15 12.94
C LEU A 133 -7.16 -13.97 12.85
N ILE A 134 -7.76 -13.25 13.80
CA ILE A 134 -9.19 -12.95 13.90
C ILE A 134 -9.38 -11.43 13.81
N PRO A 135 -10.32 -10.94 12.96
CA PRO A 135 -10.72 -9.54 12.94
C PRO A 135 -11.33 -9.15 14.29
N CYS A 136 -10.62 -8.31 15.03
CA CYS A 136 -11.10 -7.77 16.30
C CYS A 136 -11.54 -6.32 16.06
N THR A 137 -12.81 -6.06 16.28
CA THR A 137 -13.26 -4.70 16.56
C THR A 137 -12.79 -4.39 17.97
N LEU A 138 -11.79 -3.53 18.13
CA LEU A 138 -11.57 -2.89 19.41
C LEU A 138 -12.86 -2.11 19.70
N SER A 139 -13.68 -2.65 20.60
CA SER A 139 -14.66 -1.85 21.32
C SER A 139 -13.85 -0.89 22.18
N GLN A 140 -13.33 0.17 21.55
CA GLN A 140 -12.83 1.31 22.27
C GLN A 140 -13.96 1.73 23.20
N SER A 141 -13.70 1.55 24.49
CA SER A 141 -14.46 2.10 25.60
C SER A 141 -15.04 3.46 25.22
N ASP A 142 -16.37 3.52 25.17
CA ASP A 142 -17.35 4.62 25.17
C ASP A 142 -16.96 6.11 25.00
N GLU A 143 -15.79 6.51 24.50
CA GLU A 143 -15.38 7.92 24.42
C GLU A 143 -15.00 8.41 23.01
N GLN A 144 -15.21 7.63 21.95
CA GLN A 144 -14.91 8.09 20.58
C GLN A 144 -16.08 7.92 19.59
N LYS A 145 -17.32 8.20 20.02
CA LYS A 145 -18.51 8.16 19.15
C LYS A 145 -18.73 9.45 18.32
N ARG A 146 -17.67 10.16 17.93
CA ARG A 146 -17.78 11.44 17.20
C ARG A 146 -16.70 11.68 16.16
N THR A 147 -16.36 10.70 15.34
CA THR A 147 -15.83 10.97 13.99
C THR A 147 -16.05 9.73 13.16
N GLY A 148 -16.57 9.89 11.93
CA GLY A 148 -16.80 8.81 10.97
C GLY A 148 -15.49 8.21 10.45
N GLN A 149 -14.67 7.69 11.36
CA GLN A 149 -13.47 6.92 11.06
C GLN A 149 -13.87 5.45 10.95
N SER A 150 -13.51 4.87 9.82
CA SER A 150 -13.59 3.44 9.53
C SER A 150 -13.15 2.65 10.75
N SER A 151 -14.02 1.76 11.23
CA SER A 151 -13.68 0.82 12.30
C SER A 151 -12.38 0.10 11.92
N GLU A 152 -11.28 0.47 12.56
CA GLU A 152 -9.98 -0.18 12.34
C GLU A 152 -10.10 -1.61 12.85
N THR A 153 -10.32 -2.55 11.93
CA THR A 153 -10.36 -3.97 12.23
C THR A 153 -8.91 -4.43 12.43
N HIS A 154 -8.46 -4.46 13.68
CA HIS A 154 -7.16 -5.01 14.03
C HIS A 154 -7.20 -6.54 13.96
N LEU A 155 -6.25 -7.14 13.26
CA LEU A 155 -6.11 -8.59 13.17
C LEU A 155 -5.24 -9.06 14.34
N LEU A 156 -5.80 -9.85 15.26
CA LEU A 156 -5.09 -10.42 16.41
C LEU A 156 -5.07 -11.95 16.35
N PRO A 157 -4.04 -12.62 16.88
CA PRO A 157 -4.04 -14.07 16.93
C PRO A 157 -5.18 -14.64 17.77
N LEU A 158 -5.82 -15.73 17.27
CA LEU A 158 -6.89 -16.43 17.96
C LEU A 158 -6.48 -16.80 19.39
N THR A 159 -5.26 -17.28 19.58
CA THR A 159 -4.73 -17.64 20.89
C THR A 159 -4.67 -16.44 21.84
N SER A 160 -4.25 -15.27 21.34
CA SER A 160 -4.21 -14.03 22.12
C SER A 160 -5.63 -13.57 22.50
N LYS A 161 -6.57 -13.62 21.55
CA LYS A 161 -7.94 -13.15 21.81
C LYS A 161 -8.72 -14.11 22.71
N LEU A 162 -8.55 -15.40 22.52
CA LEU A 162 -9.17 -16.42 23.36
C LEU A 162 -8.63 -16.35 24.79
N LYS A 163 -7.33 -16.07 24.96
CA LYS A 163 -6.75 -15.81 26.28
C LYS A 163 -7.39 -14.59 26.94
N GLU A 164 -7.44 -13.46 26.25
CA GLU A 164 -8.04 -12.22 26.77
C GLU A 164 -9.52 -12.42 27.16
N GLU A 165 -10.30 -13.08 26.30
CA GLU A 165 -11.71 -13.35 26.56
C GLU A 165 -11.93 -14.31 27.75
N LEU A 166 -11.05 -15.31 27.92
CA LEU A 166 -11.07 -16.20 29.08
C LEU A 166 -10.70 -15.46 30.37
N GLU A 167 -9.67 -14.61 30.34
CA GLU A 167 -9.29 -13.76 31.49
C GLU A 167 -10.46 -12.85 31.91
N CYS A 168 -11.11 -12.19 30.95
CA CYS A 168 -12.30 -11.38 31.20
C CYS A 168 -13.44 -12.18 31.86
N ARG A 169 -13.74 -13.40 31.37
CA ARG A 169 -14.77 -14.25 32.00
C ARG A 169 -14.37 -14.71 33.39
N ILE A 170 -13.11 -15.06 33.61
CA ILE A 170 -12.59 -15.44 34.92
C ILE A 170 -12.80 -14.31 35.93
N ASP A 171 -12.49 -13.07 35.55
CA ASP A 171 -12.66 -11.93 36.44
C ASP A 171 -14.14 -11.60 36.70
N ALA A 172 -15.01 -11.75 35.69
CA ALA A 172 -16.45 -11.66 35.89
C ALA A 172 -16.97 -12.72 36.88
N TYR A 173 -16.48 -13.95 36.79
CA TYR A 173 -16.85 -15.02 37.73
C TYR A 173 -16.32 -14.77 39.14
N LYS A 174 -15.07 -14.33 39.31
CA LYS A 174 -14.54 -13.93 40.62
C LYS A 174 -15.39 -12.84 41.26
N LEU A 175 -15.80 -11.84 40.47
CA LEU A 175 -16.63 -10.74 40.95
C LEU A 175 -18.03 -11.21 41.34
N ALA A 176 -18.63 -12.12 40.57
CA ALA A 176 -19.90 -12.74 40.93
C ALA A 176 -19.80 -13.58 42.22
N LEU A 177 -18.72 -14.33 42.38
CA LEU A 177 -18.48 -15.17 43.56
C LEU A 177 -18.31 -14.31 44.81
N HIS A 178 -17.53 -13.23 44.73
CA HIS A 178 -17.41 -12.24 45.80
C HIS A 178 -18.76 -11.60 46.16
N LYS A 179 -19.62 -11.31 45.16
CA LYS A 179 -20.98 -10.82 45.42
C LYS A 179 -21.82 -11.85 46.18
N ILE A 180 -21.76 -13.13 45.82
CA ILE A 180 -22.49 -14.22 46.49
C ILE A 180 -22.02 -14.38 47.95
N GLU A 181 -20.72 -14.34 48.19
CA GLU A 181 -20.16 -14.40 49.55
C GLU A 181 -20.61 -13.23 50.42
N ASN A 182 -20.72 -12.03 49.84
CA ASN A 182 -21.25 -10.87 50.56
C ASN A 182 -22.74 -11.03 50.89
N PHE A 183 -23.56 -11.55 49.96
CA PHE A 183 -24.95 -11.88 50.26
C PHE A 183 -25.09 -12.93 51.38
N GLY A 184 -24.17 -13.90 51.48
CA GLY A 184 -24.12 -14.87 52.57
C GLY A 184 -23.74 -14.27 53.94
N LYS A 185 -22.86 -13.25 53.95
CA LYS A 185 -22.53 -12.52 55.18
C LYS A 185 -23.67 -11.59 55.62
N ASP A 186 -24.38 -10.99 54.67
CA ASP A 186 -25.52 -10.12 54.95
C ASP A 186 -26.76 -10.90 55.43
N SER A 187 -26.97 -12.12 54.94
CA SER A 187 -28.01 -13.01 55.46
C SER A 187 -27.70 -13.50 56.87
N SER A 188 -26.43 -13.79 57.18
CA SER A 188 -25.98 -14.14 58.54
C SER A 188 -26.09 -12.97 59.53
N ARG A 189 -25.92 -11.72 59.08
CA ARG A 189 -26.14 -10.52 59.90
C ARG A 189 -27.62 -10.22 60.18
N ARG A 190 -28.55 -10.65 59.31
CA ARG A 190 -30.00 -10.49 59.51
C ARG A 190 -30.65 -11.51 60.44
N SER A 191 -29.95 -12.58 60.81
CA SER A 191 -30.44 -13.64 61.72
C SER A 191 -29.96 -13.50 63.17
N LYS A 192 -29.48 -12.32 63.57
CA LYS A 192 -29.23 -11.96 64.98
C LYS A 192 -30.17 -10.86 65.42
#